data_AF-A0A7C1E6J7-F1
#
_entry.id   AF-A0A7C1E6J7-F1
#
_cell.length_a   1.000
_cell.length_b   1.000
_cell.length_c   1.000
_cell.angle_alpha   90.00
_cell.angle_beta   90.00
_cell.angle_gamma   90.00
#
_symmetry.space_group_name_H-M   'P 1'
#
loop_
_entity.id
_entity.type
_entity.pdbx_description
1 polymer ?
#
loop_
_entity_poly.entity_id
_entity_poly.type
_entity_poly.pdbx_seq_one_letter_code
_entity_poly.pdbx_strand_id
1 'polypeptide(L)' 'MAQPSGIKNILFDLGGVILDIDVQATRQKFYELGLPPVFMHYPDNMQTDLFFRYETGRLDTGEFREEIRRL' A
#
# COMPACT_ATOMS: atom_id res chain seq x y z
N MET A 1 -7.38 6.29 33.87
CA MET A 1 -7.03 7.23 32.79
C MET A 1 -8.16 8.24 32.68
N ALA A 2 -7.88 9.54 32.76
CA ALA A 2 -8.90 10.57 32.66
C ALA A 2 -9.40 10.64 31.21
N GLN A 3 -10.72 10.50 31.03
CA GLN A 3 -11.37 10.70 29.73
C GLN A 3 -11.23 12.18 29.32
N PRO A 4 -10.72 12.51 28.12
CA PRO A 4 -10.71 13.89 27.64
C PRO A 4 -12.15 14.32 27.40
N SER A 5 -12.70 15.14 28.31
CA SER A 5 -14.05 15.67 28.21
C SER A 5 -14.14 16.64 27.04
N GLY A 6 -14.90 16.28 25.99
CA GLY A 6 -15.24 17.17 24.87
C GLY A 6 -15.03 16.59 23.47
N ILE A 7 -14.27 15.50 23.32
CA ILE A 7 -14.10 14.82 22.03
C ILE A 7 -15.33 13.93 21.76
N LYS A 8 -16.04 14.17 20.66
CA LYS A 8 -17.23 13.39 20.26
C LYS A 8 -16.95 12.32 19.21
N ASN A 9 -15.89 12.50 18.42
CA ASN A 9 -15.56 11.64 17.29
C ASN A 9 -14.06 11.40 17.26
N ILE A 10 -13.65 10.18 16.88
CA ILE A 10 -12.27 9.83 16.61
C ILE A 10 -12.23 9.21 15.22
N LEU A 11 -11.33 9.72 14.37
CA LEU A 11 -11.06 9.15 13.06
C LEU A 11 -9.78 8.33 13.18
N PHE A 12 -9.89 7.03 12.90
CA PHE A 12 -8.75 6.14 12.88
C PHE A 12 -8.34 5.89 11.44
N ASP A 13 -7.04 5.96 11.18
CA ASP A 13 -6.47 5.30 10.02
C ASP A 13 -6.53 3.78 10.21
N LEU A 14 -6.33 3.03 9.13
CA LEU A 14 -6.32 1.58 9.17
C LEU A 14 -4.91 1.05 9.44
N GLY A 15 -4.00 1.22 8.48
CA GLY A 15 -2.66 0.65 8.52
C GLY A 15 -1.78 1.34 9.57
N GLY A 16 -1.16 0.55 10.45
CA GLY A 16 -0.31 1.06 11.54
C GLY A 16 -1.08 1.71 12.70
N VAL A 17 -2.42 1.69 12.67
CA VAL A 17 -3.27 2.18 13.76
C VAL A 17 -4.18 1.07 14.27
N ILE A 18 -4.97 0.45 13.40
CA ILE A 18 -5.85 -0.69 13.74
C ILE A 18 -5.22 -2.01 13.26
N LEU A 19 -4.63 -1.99 12.06
CA LEU A 19 -4.03 -3.15 11.42
C LEU A 19 -2.51 -3.02 11.42
N ASP A 20 -1.82 -3.97 12.04
CA ASP A 20 -0.37 -4.06 11.96
C ASP A 20 0.07 -4.34 10.51
N ILE A 21 1.05 -3.59 10.03
CA ILE A 21 1.54 -3.69 8.66
C ILE A 21 2.99 -4.19 8.65
N ASP A 22 3.24 -5.24 7.87
CA ASP A 22 4.58 -5.70 7.53
C ASP A 22 4.88 -5.49 6.04
N VAL A 23 5.53 -4.36 5.76
CA VAL A 23 5.96 -3.99 4.41
C VAL A 23 7.05 -4.94 3.90
N GLN A 24 7.89 -5.49 4.78
CA GLN A 24 8.96 -6.41 4.39
C GLN A 24 8.40 -7.72 3.89
N ALA A 25 7.45 -8.29 4.63
CA ALA A 25 6.74 -9.50 4.22
C ALA A 25 6.05 -9.31 2.86
N THR A 26 5.42 -8.16 2.64
CA THR A 26 4.77 -7.82 1.36
C THR A 26 5.78 -7.78 0.22
N ARG A 27 6.91 -7.08 0.39
CA ARG A 27 7.99 -7.04 -0.62
C ARG A 27 8.53 -8.42 -0.94
N GLN A 28 8.82 -9.21 0.09
CA GLN A 28 9.33 -10.56 -0.07
C GLN A 28 8.37 -11.44 -0.90
N LYS A 29 7.06 -11.33 -0.65
CA LYS A 29 6.05 -12.06 -1.44
C LYS A 29 5.99 -11.61 -2.90
N PHE A 30 6.12 -10.31 -3.17
CA PHE A 30 6.22 -9.83 -4.56
C PHE A 30 7.49 -10.33 -5.27
N TYR A 31 8.62 -10.40 -4.56
CA TYR A 31 9.86 -10.95 -5.11
C TYR A 31 9.73 -12.44 -5.42
N GLU A 32 9.08 -13.21 -4.55
CA GLU A 32 8.77 -14.64 -4.77
C GLU A 32 7.86 -14.86 -5.98
N LEU A 33 7.00 -13.88 -6.30
CA LEU A 33 6.15 -13.88 -7.50
C LEU A 33 6.90 -13.44 -8.78
N GLY A 34 8.16 -13.03 -8.66
CA GLY A 34 9.01 -12.64 -9.78
C GLY A 34 9.06 -11.14 -10.07
N LEU A 35 8.42 -10.29 -9.26
CA LEU A 35 8.47 -8.84 -9.48
C LEU A 35 9.86 -8.28 -9.12
N PRO A 36 10.53 -7.56 -10.05
CA PRO A 36 11.85 -7.00 -9.77
C PRO A 36 11.86 -5.97 -8.63
N PRO A 37 12.92 -5.94 -7.77
CA PRO A 37 13.01 -4.99 -6.64
C PRO A 37 12.87 -3.52 -7.01
N VAL A 38 13.33 -3.12 -8.20
CA VAL A 38 13.23 -1.74 -8.71
C VAL A 38 11.78 -1.22 -8.72
N PHE A 39 10.78 -2.09 -8.86
CA PHE A 39 9.36 -1.71 -8.82
C PHE A 39 8.75 -1.67 -7.42
N MET A 40 9.47 -2.15 -6.39
CA MET A 40 9.02 -2.18 -4.99
C MET A 40 9.72 -1.16 -4.09
N HIS A 41 10.66 -0.38 -4.63
CA HIS A 41 11.45 0.59 -3.88
C HIS A 41 11.23 2.02 -4.38
N TYR A 42 11.04 2.94 -3.45
CA TYR A 42 11.13 4.38 -3.72
C TYR A 42 12.60 4.77 -3.97
N PRO A 43 12.90 5.70 -4.90
CA PRO A 43 11.96 6.43 -5.76
C PRO A 43 11.62 5.71 -7.06
N ASP A 44 12.32 4.62 -7.40
CA ASP A 44 12.23 3.97 -8.71
C ASP A 44 10.81 3.48 -9.04
N ASN A 45 10.05 3.05 -8.03
CA ASN A 45 8.65 2.65 -8.18
C ASN A 45 7.72 3.81 -8.60
N MET A 46 8.08 5.07 -8.33
CA MET A 46 7.32 6.25 -8.76
C MET A 46 7.34 6.43 -10.29
N GLN A 47 8.30 5.83 -10.99
CA GLN A 47 8.34 5.90 -12.46
C GLN A 47 7.09 5.26 -13.08
N THR A 48 6.53 4.24 -12.43
CA THR A 48 5.30 3.55 -12.87
C THR A 48 4.03 4.14 -12.26
N ASP A 49 4.14 4.80 -11.10
CA ASP A 49 3.03 5.28 -10.26
C ASP A 49 1.98 4.19 -9.96
N LEU A 50 2.34 2.91 -10.11
CA LEU A 50 1.41 1.78 -10.19
C LEU A 50 0.58 1.61 -8.90
N PHE A 51 1.27 1.57 -7.75
CA PHE A 51 0.61 1.40 -6.46
C PHE A 51 -0.25 2.60 -6.07
N PHE A 52 0.20 3.82 -6.37
CA PHE A 52 -0.56 5.04 -6.07
C PHE A 52 -1.81 5.16 -6.95
N ARG A 53 -1.71 4.82 -8.24
CA ARG A 53 -2.89 4.76 -9.13
C ARG A 53 -3.91 3.73 -8.64
N TYR A 54 -3.46 2.61 -8.09
CA TYR A 54 -4.37 1.63 -7.50
C TYR A 54 -4.99 2.14 -6.19
N GLU A 55 -4.20 2.69 -5.27
CA GLU A 55 -4.67 3.23 -3.99
C GLU A 55 -5.68 4.38 -4.16
N THR A 56 -5.49 5.21 -5.19
CA THR A 56 -6.39 6.33 -5.52
C THR A 56 -7.59 5.96 -6.39
N GLY A 57 -7.75 4.67 -6.72
CA GLY A 57 -8.87 4.17 -7.54
C GLY A 57 -8.80 4.56 -9.02
N ARG A 58 -7.64 4.96 -9.53
CA ARG A 58 -7.39 5.22 -10.97
C ARG A 58 -7.15 3.94 -11.76
N LEU A 59 -6.85 2.84 -11.06
CA LEU A 59 -6.82 1.48 -11.59
C LEU A 59 -7.79 0.64 -10.78
N ASP A 60 -8.57 -0.19 -11.45
CA ASP A 60 -9.28 -1.27 -10.77
C ASP A 60 -8.32 -2.43 -10.45
N THR A 61 -8.82 -3.41 -9.68
CA THR A 61 -8.01 -4.56 -9.26
C THR A 61 -7.57 -5.44 -10.43
N GLY A 62 -8.33 -5.50 -11.52
CA GLY A 62 -7.97 -6.23 -12.74
C GLY A 62 -6.84 -5.53 -13.47
N GLU A 63 -6.99 -4.23 -13.73
CA GLU A 63 -5.99 -3.40 -14.40
C GLU A 63 -4.67 -3.36 -13.63
N PHE A 64 -4.71 -3.23 -12.30
CA PHE A 64 -3.51 -3.29 -11.45
C PHE A 64 -2.72 -4.60 -11.68
N ARG A 65 -3.42 -5.75 -11.72
CA ARG A 65 -2.79 -7.05 -11.93
C ARG A 65 -2.22 -7.20 -13.34
N GLU A 66 -2.89 -6.66 -14.35
CA GLU A 66 -2.37 -6.64 -15.72
C GLU A 66 -1.11 -5.79 -15.85
N GLU A 67 -1.08 -4.62 -15.22
CA GLU A 67 0.11 -3.76 -15.21
C GLU A 67 1.28 -4.42 -14.48
N ILE A 68 1.05 -5.07 -13.32
CA ILE A 68 2.08 -5.86 -12.62
C ILE A 68 2.68 -6.95 -13.53
N ARG A 69 1.88 -7.61 -14.38
CA ARG A 69 2.37 -8.66 -15.31
C ARG A 69 3.21 -8.12 -16.47
N ARG A 70 3.12 -6.82 -16.78
CA ARG A 70 3.84 -6.16 -17.88
C ARG A 70 5.21 -5.62 -17.47
N LEU A 71 5.45 -5.49 -16.15
CA LEU A 71 6.72 -5.06 -15.55
C LEU A 71 7.70 -6.24 -15.43
#